data_AF-A0A192A6V5-F1
#
_entry.id   AF-A0A192A6V5-F1
#
_cell.length_a   1.000
_cell.length_b   1.000
_cell.length_c   1.000
_cell.angle_alpha   90.00
_cell.angle_beta   90.00
_cell.angle_gamma   90.00
#
_symmetry.space_group_name_H-M   'P 1'
#
loop_
_entity.id
_entity.type
_entity.pdbx_description
1 polymer ?
#
loop_
_entity_poly.entity_id
_entity_poly.type
_entity_poly.pdbx_seq_one_letter_code
_entity_poly.pdbx_strand_id
1 'polypeptide(L)'
;MMVHFDYYPKDHPLIRALEQRLQKAIQRAGAGELGETELHLDGNEGYLYMYGPDPDRLYGVVKPILKSSTLMTEAEITKRHGNRKDTFVMRRDSVQ
;
A
#
# COMPACT_ATOMS: atom_id res chain seq x y z
N MET A 1 -0.60 -3.01 -8.61
CA MET A 1 -0.93 -3.44 -7.25
C MET A 1 -1.77 -2.36 -6.61
N MET A 2 -2.72 -2.73 -5.76
CA MET A 2 -3.62 -1.82 -5.06
C MET A 2 -3.65 -2.21 -3.59
N VAL A 3 -3.71 -1.22 -2.71
CA VAL A 3 -3.88 -1.39 -1.27
C VAL A 3 -5.14 -0.63 -0.87
N HIS A 4 -6.11 -1.34 -0.32
CA HIS A 4 -7.30 -0.78 0.30
C HIS A 4 -7.12 -0.77 1.82
N PHE A 5 -7.42 0.35 2.47
CA PHE A 5 -7.21 0.52 3.90
C PHE A 5 -8.20 1.51 4.51
N ASP A 6 -8.51 1.29 5.78
CA ASP A 6 -9.33 2.23 6.54
C ASP A 6 -8.48 3.41 7.02
N TYR A 7 -9.07 4.59 7.01
CA TYR A 7 -8.42 5.80 7.54
C TYR A 7 -9.44 6.79 8.06
N TYR A 8 -9.03 7.71 8.91
CA TYR A 8 -9.85 8.85 9.32
C TYR A 8 -9.24 10.16 8.81
N PRO A 9 -10.01 11.25 8.69
CA PRO A 9 -9.45 12.54 8.24
C PRO A 9 -8.24 13.01 9.06
N LYS A 10 -8.17 12.70 10.36
CA LYS A 10 -6.99 13.02 11.20
C LYS A 10 -5.69 12.33 10.73
N ASP A 11 -5.80 11.26 9.93
CA ASP A 11 -4.68 10.45 9.47
C ASP A 11 -4.05 10.97 8.17
N HIS A 12 -4.59 12.03 7.55
CA HIS A 12 -4.01 12.62 6.32
C HIS A 12 -2.49 12.86 6.40
N PRO A 13 -1.93 13.41 7.49
CA PRO A 13 -0.48 13.58 7.60
C PRO A 13 0.29 12.25 7.59
N LEU A 14 -0.27 11.21 8.22
CA LEU A 14 0.31 9.87 8.23
C LEU A 14 0.25 9.21 6.85
N ILE A 15 -0.84 9.41 6.11
CA ILE A 15 -0.99 8.96 4.72
C ILE A 15 0.07 9.63 3.84
N ARG A 16 0.24 10.96 3.92
CA ARG A 16 1.26 11.68 3.15
C ARG A 16 2.68 11.19 3.46
N ALA A 17 2.98 10.93 4.73
CA ALA A 17 4.27 10.39 5.12
C ALA A 17 4.49 8.96 4.58
N LEU A 18 3.43 8.13 4.58
CA LEU A 18 3.47 6.79 4.02
C LEU A 18 3.70 6.82 2.50
N GLU A 19 2.96 7.65 1.76
CA GLU A 19 3.12 7.85 0.31
C GLU A 19 4.58 8.21 -0.03
N GLN A 20 5.17 9.19 0.66
CA GLN A 20 6.55 9.59 0.41
C GLN A 20 7.55 8.45 0.67
N ARG A 21 7.35 7.66 1.71
CA ARG A 21 8.21 6.50 2.02
C ARG A 21 8.09 5.43 0.94
N LEU A 22 6.87 5.12 0.52
CA LEU A 22 6.59 4.16 -0.56
C LEU A 22 7.22 4.62 -1.87
N GLN A 23 6.92 5.84 -2.31
CA GLN A 23 7.45 6.40 -3.56
C GLN A 23 8.97 6.34 -3.60
N LYS A 24 9.65 6.81 -2.54
CA LYS A 24 11.12 6.76 -2.46
C LYS A 24 11.67 5.34 -2.54
N ALA A 25 11.05 4.39 -1.85
CA ALA A 25 11.52 3.01 -1.84
C ALA A 25 11.33 2.32 -3.19
N ILE A 26 10.17 2.50 -3.81
CA ILE A 26 9.85 1.93 -5.12
C ILE A 26 10.81 2.47 -6.19
N GLN A 27 11.02 3.79 -6.21
CA GLN A 27 11.94 4.45 -7.16
C GLN A 27 13.39 3.99 -6.95
N ARG A 28 13.88 3.97 -5.70
CA ARG A 28 15.25 3.51 -5.38
C ARG A 28 15.49 2.06 -5.78
N ALA A 29 14.48 1.20 -5.64
CA ALA A 29 14.57 -0.20 -6.01
C ALA A 29 14.39 -0.45 -7.52
N GLY A 30 14.05 0.58 -8.31
CA GLY A 30 13.69 0.44 -9.72
C GLY A 30 12.52 -0.53 -9.93
N ALA A 31 11.59 -0.59 -8.97
CA ALA A 31 10.50 -1.56 -8.96
C ALA A 31 9.22 -1.03 -9.62
N GLY A 32 9.19 0.27 -9.97
CA GLY A 32 8.05 0.92 -10.60
C GLY A 32 7.79 2.31 -10.02
N GLU A 33 6.52 2.63 -9.74
CA GLU A 33 6.09 3.92 -9.20
C GLU A 33 4.87 3.81 -8.28
N LEU A 34 4.72 4.83 -7.42
CA LEU A 34 3.47 5.11 -6.72
C LEU A 34 2.59 5.95 -7.64
N GLY A 35 1.37 5.47 -7.88
CA GLY A 35 0.36 6.17 -8.67
C GLY A 35 -0.52 7.07 -7.81
N GLU A 36 -1.78 7.19 -8.22
CA GLU A 36 -2.77 8.01 -7.51
C GLU A 36 -3.13 7.42 -6.13
N THR A 37 -3.56 8.30 -5.24
CA THR A 37 -4.17 7.96 -3.96
C THR A 37 -5.60 8.47 -3.97
N GLU A 38 -6.56 7.57 -3.77
CA GLU A 38 -7.97 7.91 -3.67
C GLU A 38 -8.38 7.84 -2.20
N LEU A 39 -8.95 8.93 -1.67
CA LEU A 39 -9.40 9.03 -0.29
C LEU A 39 -10.88 9.45 -0.31
N HIS A 40 -11.77 8.57 0.16
CA HIS A 40 -13.20 8.87 0.20
C HIS A 40 -13.50 9.96 1.25
N LEU A 41 -14.39 10.92 0.92
CA LEU A 41 -14.61 12.16 1.69
C LEU A 41 -15.23 11.95 3.08
N ASP A 42 -15.96 10.85 3.26
CA ASP A 42 -16.53 10.43 4.55
C ASP A 42 -15.47 9.89 5.52
N GLY A 43 -14.23 9.72 5.05
CA GLY A 43 -13.25 8.89 5.73
C GLY A 43 -13.69 7.42 5.69
N ASN A 44 -12.85 6.54 6.18
CA ASN A 44 -13.04 5.08 6.28
C ASN A 44 -12.56 4.27 5.08
N GLU A 45 -12.39 4.83 3.88
CA GLU A 45 -11.85 4.05 2.75
C GLU A 45 -10.79 4.83 1.95
N GLY A 46 -9.58 4.27 1.91
CA GLY A 46 -8.46 4.78 1.13
C GLY A 46 -7.88 3.73 0.20
N TYR A 47 -7.41 4.17 -0.96
CA TYR A 47 -6.76 3.33 -1.96
C TYR A 47 -5.41 3.91 -2.36
N LEU A 48 -4.37 3.07 -2.28
CA LEU A 48 -3.05 3.36 -2.86
C LEU A 48 -2.83 2.48 -4.08
N TYR A 49 -2.57 3.10 -5.23
CA TYR A 49 -2.21 2.39 -6.45
C TYR A 49 -0.70 2.43 -6.67
N MET A 50 -0.11 1.28 -6.98
CA MET A 50 1.32 1.16 -7.28
C MET A 50 1.51 0.32 -8.53
N TYR A 51 2.37 0.78 -9.43
CA TYR A 51 2.55 0.17 -10.76
C TYR A 51 3.99 -0.27 -10.92
N GLY A 52 4.21 -1.42 -11.56
CA GLY A 52 5.53 -1.97 -11.78
C GLY A 52 5.45 -3.20 -12.69
N PRO A 53 6.55 -3.55 -13.38
CA PRO A 53 6.58 -4.67 -14.31
C PRO A 53 6.47 -6.04 -13.62
N ASP A 54 6.83 -6.11 -12.34
CA ASP A 54 6.78 -7.31 -11.51
C ASP A 54 6.02 -7.01 -10.20
N PRO A 55 4.76 -7.46 -10.08
CA PRO A 55 3.95 -7.25 -8.89
C PRO A 55 4.52 -7.87 -7.61
N ASP A 56 5.28 -8.97 -7.72
CA ASP A 56 5.86 -9.66 -6.56
C ASP A 56 7.10 -8.93 -6.06
N ARG A 57 7.96 -8.48 -6.97
CA ARG A 57 9.09 -7.59 -6.63
C ARG A 57 8.59 -6.28 -6.04
N LEU A 58 7.58 -5.66 -6.64
CA LEU A 58 6.97 -4.43 -6.13
C LEU A 58 6.43 -4.64 -4.71
N TYR A 59 5.68 -5.74 -4.49
CA TYR A 59 5.17 -6.07 -3.16
C TYR A 59 6.29 -6.30 -2.15
N GLY A 60 7.35 -7.01 -2.54
CA GLY A 60 8.51 -7.25 -1.67
C GLY A 60 9.18 -5.96 -1.18
N VAL A 61 9.26 -4.93 -2.02
CA VAL A 61 9.80 -3.61 -1.66
C VAL A 61 8.90 -2.87 -0.68
N VAL A 62 7.59 -2.87 -0.91
CA VAL A 62 6.67 -2.03 -0.12
C VAL A 62 6.16 -2.71 1.15
N LYS A 63 6.11 -4.05 1.19
CA LYS A 63 5.62 -4.84 2.33
C LYS A 63 6.21 -4.40 3.68
N PRO A 64 7.52 -4.21 3.87
CA PRO A 64 8.05 -3.77 5.17
C PRO A 64 7.57 -2.36 5.56
N ILE A 65 7.38 -1.48 4.59
CA ILE A 65 6.89 -0.11 4.83
C ILE A 65 5.42 -0.16 5.24
N LEU A 66 4.61 -0.92 4.51
CA LEU A 66 3.20 -1.14 4.83
C LEU A 66 3.07 -1.77 6.23
N LYS A 67 3.85 -2.81 6.56
CA LYS A 67 3.82 -3.45 7.91
C LYS A 67 4.17 -2.49 9.03
N SER A 68 5.00 -1.49 8.77
CA SER A 68 5.42 -0.49 9.77
C SER A 68 4.35 0.58 10.05
N SER A 69 3.33 0.70 9.20
CA SER A 69 2.29 1.71 9.33
C SER A 69 1.09 1.16 10.09
N THR A 70 0.64 1.88 11.11
CA THR A 70 -0.60 1.54 11.83
C THR A 70 -1.84 1.65 10.94
N LEU A 71 -1.80 2.49 9.90
CA LEU A 71 -2.87 2.65 8.91
C LEU A 71 -3.11 1.39 8.07
N MET A 72 -2.10 0.52 7.97
CA MET A 72 -2.17 -0.67 7.12
C MET A 72 -2.57 -1.92 7.91
N THR A 73 -3.06 -1.73 9.13
CA THR A 73 -3.60 -2.82 9.94
C THR A 73 -4.87 -3.33 9.25
N GLU A 74 -4.91 -4.63 8.93
CA GLU A 74 -6.01 -5.25 8.15
C GLU A 74 -6.21 -4.69 6.72
N ALA A 75 -5.25 -3.94 6.18
CA ALA A 75 -5.34 -3.45 4.80
C ALA A 75 -5.40 -4.62 3.80
N GLU A 76 -6.24 -4.51 2.77
CA GLU A 76 -6.34 -5.50 1.72
C GLU A 76 -5.36 -5.18 0.58
N ILE A 77 -4.54 -6.14 0.20
CA ILE A 77 -3.56 -5.99 -0.88
C ILE A 77 -4.01 -6.82 -2.06
N THR A 78 -4.15 -6.19 -3.21
CA THR A 78 -4.45 -6.84 -4.48
C THR A 78 -3.26 -6.74 -5.42
N LYS A 79 -2.64 -7.89 -5.73
CA LYS A 79 -1.65 -8.03 -6.81
C LYS A 79 -2.35 -8.46 -8.10
N ARG A 80 -1.89 -7.96 -9.24
CA ARG A 80 -2.44 -8.30 -10.55
C ARG A 80 -1.33 -8.80 -11.47
N HIS A 81 -1.44 -10.04 -11.91
CA HIS A 81 -0.54 -10.69 -12.87
C HIS A 81 -1.33 -10.95 -14.16
N GLY A 82 -1.29 -10.01 -15.10
CA GLY A 82 -2.11 -10.06 -16.30
C GLY A 82 -3.62 -10.13 -15.98
N ASN A 83 -4.24 -11.28 -16.27
CA ASN A 83 -5.66 -11.54 -15.99
C ASN A 83 -5.92 -12.13 -14.60
N ARG A 84 -4.86 -12.60 -13.90
CA ARG A 84 -4.98 -13.13 -12.55
C ARG A 84 -4.91 -11.99 -11.52
N LYS A 85 -5.77 -12.06 -10.51
CA LYS A 85 -5.73 -11.20 -9.32
C LYS A 85 -5.55 -12.09 -8.09
N ASP A 86 -4.68 -11.69 -7.19
CA ASP A 86 -4.49 -12.31 -5.89
C ASP A 86 -4.69 -11.23 -4.81
N THR A 87 -5.74 -11.38 -4.00
CA THR A 87 -6.11 -10.45 -2.93
C THR A 87 -5.93 -11.12 -1.57
N PHE A 88 -5.30 -10.43 -0.63
CA PHE A 88 -5.07 -10.94 0.72
C PHE A 88 -4.97 -9.80 1.74
N VAL A 89 -5.31 -10.09 2.99
CA VAL A 89 -5.25 -9.14 4.10
C VAL A 89 -3.84 -9.03 4.66
N MET A 90 -3.42 -7.80 4.94
CA MET A 90 -2.16 -7.46 5.59
C MET A 90 -2.22 -7.84 7.07
N ARG A 91 -1.83 -9.08 7.39
CA ARG A 91 -1.67 -9.49 8.78
C ARG A 91 -0.39 -8.91 9.37
N ARG A 92 -0.48 -8.32 10.56
CA ARG A 92 0.71 -8.12 11.41
C ARG A 92 1.29 -9.49 11.75
N ASP A 93 2.61 -9.61 11.71
CA ASP A 93 3.23 -10.70 12.45
C ASP A 93 2.92 -10.41 13.92
N SER A 94 2.16 -11.29 14.56
CA SER A 94 1.94 -11.23 16.00
C SER A 94 3.31 -11.24 16.66
N VAL A 95 3.68 -10.14 17.31
CA VAL A 95 4.79 -10.17 18.25
C VAL A 95 4.32 -11.09 19.37
N GLN A 96 4.87 -12.31 19.43
CA GLN A 96 4.80 -13.17 20.61
C GLN A 96 5.72 -12.59 21.68
#